data_AF-A0A2E6CLX0-F1
#
_entry.id   AF-A0A2E6CLX0-F1
#
_cell.length_a   1.000
_cell.length_b   1.000
_cell.length_c   1.000
_cell.angle_alpha   90.00
_cell.angle_beta   90.00
_cell.angle_gamma   90.00
#
_symmetry.space_group_name_H-M   'P 1'
#
loop_
_entity.id
_entity.type
_entity.pdbx_description
1 polymer ?
#
loop_
_entity_poly.entity_id
_entity_poly.type
_entity_poly.pdbx_seq_one_letter_code
_entity_poly.pdbx_strand_id
1 'polypeptide(L)'
;MEQFEDFYRGFKDGAIDPDDYWPLWRNVWDSCEDFTSFFEGDIAKRDHILGAIFSEHVHLRSAFMTPEENVKLLSLAGHVNIFRGGQQANIAGWLWTLDREYAEQRARSGATDNRPLLAVVSSLPSSAILAYIEKDGISELIVDPLTITIETGDYGNIIFERL
;
A
#
# COMPACT_ATOMS: atom_id res chain seq x y z
N MET A 1 5.91 -15.08 8.00
CA MET A 1 5.23 -16.02 7.08
C MET A 1 4.09 -16.71 7.81
N GLU A 2 4.36 -17.34 8.96
CA GLU A 2 3.34 -17.96 9.84
C GLU A 2 2.15 -17.03 10.17
N GLN A 3 2.38 -15.77 10.57
CA GLN A 3 1.28 -14.82 10.85
C GLN A 3 0.37 -14.54 9.65
N PHE A 4 0.94 -14.44 8.44
CA PHE A 4 0.16 -14.26 7.22
C PHE A 4 -0.64 -15.52 6.88
N GLU A 5 -0.04 -16.70 7.03
CA GLU A 5 -0.72 -17.97 6.78
C GLU A 5 -1.89 -18.19 7.75
N ASP A 6 -1.69 -17.89 9.03
CA ASP A 6 -2.73 -17.98 10.06
C ASP A 6 -3.88 -17.02 9.79
N PHE A 7 -3.57 -15.75 9.53
CA PHE A 7 -4.58 -14.77 9.14
C PHE A 7 -5.31 -15.19 7.88
N TYR A 8 -4.58 -15.59 6.83
CA TYR A 8 -5.17 -15.94 5.54
C TYR A 8 -6.07 -17.17 5.65
N ARG A 9 -5.70 -18.19 6.44
CA ARG A 9 -6.57 -19.33 6.74
C ARG A 9 -7.85 -18.87 7.42
N GLY A 10 -7.75 -18.06 8.49
CA GLY A 10 -8.91 -17.52 9.19
C GLY A 10 -9.81 -16.68 8.28
N PHE A 11 -9.22 -15.86 7.41
CA PHE A 11 -9.92 -15.08 6.40
C PHE A 11 -10.68 -15.97 5.41
N LYS A 12 -10.04 -17.02 4.88
CA LYS A 12 -10.67 -17.94 3.92
C LYS A 12 -11.80 -18.76 4.54
N ASP A 13 -11.69 -19.08 5.83
CA ASP A 13 -12.69 -19.83 6.57
C ASP A 13 -13.81 -18.93 7.14
N GLY A 14 -13.70 -17.61 7.01
CA GLY A 14 -14.65 -16.65 7.61
C GLY A 14 -14.68 -16.71 9.14
N ALA A 15 -13.57 -17.12 9.75
CA ALA A 15 -13.47 -17.45 11.18
C ALA A 15 -12.95 -16.28 12.04
N ILE A 16 -12.53 -15.17 11.41
CA ILE A 16 -12.04 -13.99 12.11
C ILE A 16 -13.23 -13.10 12.47
N ASP A 17 -13.33 -12.71 13.74
CA ASP A 17 -14.35 -11.78 14.18
C ASP A 17 -14.17 -10.41 13.49
N PRO A 18 -15.25 -9.75 13.02
CA PRO A 18 -15.17 -8.46 12.36
C PRO A 18 -14.42 -7.38 13.16
N ASP A 19 -14.54 -7.38 14.49
CA ASP A 19 -13.91 -6.38 15.35
C ASP A 19 -12.39 -6.61 15.50
N ASP A 20 -11.95 -7.87 15.37
CA ASP A 20 -10.54 -8.27 15.44
C ASP A 20 -9.83 -8.27 14.08
N TYR A 21 -10.60 -8.27 12.98
CA TYR A 21 -10.08 -8.44 11.62
C TYR A 21 -8.98 -7.46 11.24
N TRP A 22 -9.26 -6.16 11.35
CA TRP A 22 -8.33 -5.12 10.94
C TRP A 22 -7.12 -4.98 11.87
N PRO A 23 -7.24 -5.07 13.21
CA PRO A 23 -6.10 -5.16 14.10
C PRO A 23 -5.19 -6.36 13.80
N LEU A 24 -5.76 -7.54 13.54
CA LEU A 24 -4.98 -8.73 13.15
C LEU A 24 -4.26 -8.51 11.83
N TRP A 25 -4.95 -7.95 10.84
CA TRP A 25 -4.34 -7.63 9.55
C TRP A 25 -3.20 -6.61 9.70
N ARG A 26 -3.37 -5.61 10.58
CA ARG A 26 -2.33 -4.62 10.86
C ARG A 26 -1.06 -5.29 11.44
N ASN A 27 -1.22 -6.24 12.35
CA ASN A 27 -0.09 -6.99 12.90
C ASN A 27 0.65 -7.78 11.80
N VAL A 28 -0.10 -8.46 10.92
CA VAL A 28 0.49 -9.14 9.76
C VAL A 28 1.23 -8.15 8.87
N TRP A 29 0.66 -6.97 8.65
CA TRP A 29 1.27 -5.92 7.85
C TRP A 29 2.58 -5.42 8.41
N ASP A 30 2.63 -5.10 9.69
CA ASP A 30 3.84 -4.62 10.34
C ASP A 30 4.93 -5.70 10.48
N SER A 31 4.55 -6.97 10.51
CA SER A 31 5.47 -8.10 10.65
C SER A 31 6.35 -8.36 9.40
N CYS A 32 6.05 -7.71 8.27
CA CYS A 32 6.71 -7.99 7.01
C CYS A 32 7.32 -6.72 6.38
N GLU A 33 8.62 -6.76 6.10
CA GLU A 33 9.30 -5.68 5.37
C GLU A 33 9.13 -5.79 3.84
N ASP A 34 8.89 -7.00 3.32
CA ASP A 34 8.63 -7.25 1.90
C ASP A 34 7.45 -8.20 1.70
N PHE A 35 6.27 -7.62 1.57
CA PHE A 35 5.02 -8.33 1.32
C PHE A 35 5.05 -9.24 0.09
N THR A 36 5.89 -8.94 -0.90
CA THR A 36 5.99 -9.73 -2.14
C THR A 36 6.54 -11.13 -1.87
N SER A 37 7.31 -11.29 -0.79
CA SER A 37 7.89 -12.57 -0.39
C SER A 37 6.84 -13.62 -0.02
N PHE A 38 5.67 -13.22 0.52
CA PHE A 38 4.56 -14.14 0.82
C PHE A 38 3.94 -14.76 -0.42
N PHE A 39 4.13 -14.13 -1.58
CA PHE A 39 3.54 -14.56 -2.84
C PHE A 39 4.59 -15.15 -3.79
N GLU A 40 5.81 -15.42 -3.31
CA GLU A 40 6.90 -15.98 -4.12
C GLU A 40 7.19 -15.17 -5.40
N GLY A 41 6.93 -13.85 -5.37
CA GLY A 41 7.05 -12.99 -6.55
C GLY A 41 5.84 -12.98 -7.49
N ASP A 42 4.78 -13.72 -7.21
CA ASP A 42 3.53 -13.70 -7.99
C ASP A 42 2.70 -12.44 -7.68
N ILE A 43 2.92 -11.41 -8.50
CA ILE A 43 2.26 -10.10 -8.39
C ILE A 43 0.75 -10.23 -8.59
N ALA A 44 0.29 -11.07 -9.52
CA ALA A 44 -1.14 -11.21 -9.81
C ALA A 44 -1.87 -11.85 -8.62
N LYS A 45 -1.29 -12.89 -8.03
CA LYS A 45 -1.81 -13.52 -6.82
C LYS A 45 -1.79 -12.55 -5.63
N ARG A 46 -0.71 -11.78 -5.46
CA ARG A 46 -0.61 -10.74 -4.44
C ARG A 46 -1.76 -9.75 -4.56
N ASP A 47 -1.94 -9.15 -5.73
CA ASP A 47 -2.91 -8.09 -5.95
C ASP A 47 -4.35 -8.62 -5.81
N HIS A 48 -4.62 -9.85 -6.26
CA HIS A 48 -5.91 -10.49 -6.06
C HIS A 48 -6.23 -10.73 -4.58
N ILE A 49 -5.28 -11.27 -3.80
CA ILE A 49 -5.48 -11.56 -2.38
C ILE A 49 -5.59 -10.28 -1.57
N LEU A 50 -4.72 -9.30 -1.81
CA LEU A 50 -4.79 -8.02 -1.12
C LEU A 50 -6.08 -7.26 -1.46
N GLY A 51 -6.51 -7.28 -2.72
CA GLY A 51 -7.81 -6.72 -3.12
C GLY A 51 -8.97 -7.35 -2.37
N ALA A 52 -8.97 -8.68 -2.19
CA ALA A 52 -9.99 -9.38 -1.42
C ALA A 52 -9.95 -8.99 0.07
N ILE A 53 -8.76 -8.97 0.68
CA ILE A 53 -8.59 -8.57 2.09
C ILE A 53 -9.07 -7.14 2.32
N PHE A 54 -8.70 -6.20 1.44
CA PHE A 54 -9.08 -4.80 1.57
C PHE A 54 -10.56 -4.50 1.25
N SER A 55 -11.28 -5.48 0.69
CA SER A 55 -12.71 -5.39 0.37
C SER A 55 -13.61 -5.91 1.49
N GLU A 56 -13.07 -6.59 2.51
CA GLU A 56 -13.84 -7.07 3.65
C GLU A 56 -14.04 -5.98 4.70
N HIS A 57 -15.17 -6.05 5.43
CA HIS A 57 -15.48 -5.20 6.59
C HIS A 57 -15.07 -3.72 6.42
N VAL A 58 -15.28 -3.13 5.23
CA VAL A 58 -14.73 -1.81 4.86
C VAL A 58 -15.15 -0.70 5.84
N HIS A 59 -16.36 -0.80 6.40
CA HIS A 59 -16.88 0.14 7.39
C HIS A 59 -16.11 0.14 8.73
N LEU A 60 -15.29 -0.89 8.99
CA LEU A 60 -14.43 -1.01 10.17
C LEU A 60 -12.95 -0.72 9.85
N ARG A 61 -12.60 -0.38 8.60
CA ARG A 61 -11.20 -0.26 8.16
C ARG A 61 -10.37 0.75 8.95
N SER A 62 -11.01 1.74 9.57
CA SER A 62 -10.32 2.68 10.46
C SER A 62 -9.58 1.98 11.60
N ALA A 63 -10.01 0.78 12.02
CA ALA A 63 -9.35 -0.02 13.05
C ALA A 63 -8.00 -0.62 12.62
N PHE A 64 -7.67 -0.58 11.32
CA PHE A 64 -6.33 -0.93 10.82
C PHE A 64 -5.28 0.11 11.22
N MET A 65 -5.71 1.35 11.42
CA MET A 65 -4.85 2.49 11.75
C MET A 65 -4.96 2.83 13.23
N THR A 66 -3.88 3.36 13.79
CA THR A 66 -3.90 4.03 15.09
C THR A 66 -4.79 5.28 15.05
N PRO A 67 -5.25 5.80 16.20
CA PRO A 67 -6.02 7.05 16.24
C PRO A 67 -5.28 8.23 15.58
N GLU A 68 -3.96 8.34 15.77
CA GLU A 68 -3.12 9.39 15.21
C GLU A 68 -3.03 9.28 13.68
N GLU A 69 -2.82 8.07 13.16
CA GLU A 69 -2.81 7.79 11.71
C GLU A 69 -4.18 8.10 11.08
N ASN A 70 -5.29 7.77 11.74
CA ASN A 70 -6.64 8.13 11.29
C ASN A 70 -6.82 9.64 11.19
N VAL A 71 -6.37 10.40 12.21
CA VAL A 71 -6.42 11.87 12.18
C VAL A 71 -5.58 12.42 11.02
N LYS A 72 -4.39 11.85 10.77
CA LYS A 72 -3.55 12.26 9.65
C LYS A 72 -4.23 12.00 8.31
N LEU A 73 -4.79 10.81 8.09
CA LEU A 73 -5.54 10.48 6.87
C LEU A 73 -6.68 11.47 6.62
N LEU A 74 -7.47 11.78 7.65
CA LEU A 74 -8.60 12.72 7.56
C LEU A 74 -8.15 14.18 7.35
N SER A 75 -6.92 14.52 7.76
CA SER A 75 -6.34 15.85 7.61
C SER A 75 -5.70 16.09 6.24
N LEU A 76 -5.54 15.05 5.41
CA LEU A 76 -5.00 15.20 4.06
C LEU A 76 -5.85 16.17 3.24
N ALA A 77 -5.18 16.94 2.38
CA ALA A 77 -5.88 17.74 1.39
C ALA A 77 -6.78 16.85 0.52
N GLY A 78 -7.88 17.39 0.01
CA GLY A 78 -8.85 16.61 -0.79
C GLY A 78 -8.21 15.91 -2.00
N HIS A 79 -7.10 16.46 -2.51
CA HIS A 79 -6.22 15.79 -3.45
C HIS A 79 -4.77 15.92 -3.00
N VAL A 80 -3.97 14.88 -3.20
CA VAL A 80 -2.57 14.82 -2.82
C VAL A 80 -1.70 14.28 -3.96
N ASN A 81 -0.41 14.58 -3.90
CA ASN A 81 0.59 13.93 -4.72
C ASN A 81 1.22 12.80 -3.92
N ILE A 82 1.37 11.64 -4.54
CA ILE A 82 1.99 10.47 -3.92
C ILE A 82 3.11 9.93 -4.80
N PHE A 83 4.08 9.30 -4.15
CA PHE A 83 5.33 8.88 -4.76
C PHE A 83 5.61 7.41 -4.44
N ARG A 84 6.26 6.73 -5.37
CA ARG A 84 6.76 5.37 -5.16
C ARG A 84 8.08 5.19 -5.90
N GLY A 85 9.10 4.76 -5.16
CA GLY A 85 10.40 4.44 -5.71
C GLY A 85 10.56 2.95 -6.02
N GLY A 86 11.20 2.63 -7.14
CA GLY A 86 11.52 1.26 -7.50
C GLY A 86 12.29 1.16 -8.81
N GLN A 87 12.01 0.11 -9.57
CA GLN A 87 12.49 -0.15 -10.92
C GLN A 87 11.31 -0.64 -11.77
N GLN A 88 11.46 -0.72 -13.09
CA GLN A 88 10.36 -1.05 -14.00
C GLN A 88 9.61 -2.35 -13.61
N ALA A 89 10.31 -3.35 -13.08
CA ALA A 89 9.72 -4.64 -12.68
C ALA A 89 8.85 -4.60 -11.41
N ASN A 90 8.99 -3.58 -10.54
CA ASN A 90 8.29 -3.51 -9.26
C ASN A 90 7.65 -2.14 -8.96
N ILE A 91 7.62 -1.26 -9.96
CA ILE A 91 7.09 0.10 -9.80
C ILE A 91 5.58 0.11 -9.54
N ALA A 92 4.84 -0.91 -10.00
CA ALA A 92 3.45 -1.13 -9.62
C ALA A 92 3.35 -1.80 -8.24
N GLY A 93 2.50 -1.27 -7.36
CA GLY A 93 2.20 -1.90 -6.08
C GLY A 93 1.38 -1.03 -5.13
N TRP A 94 1.17 -1.57 -3.93
CA TRP A 94 0.23 -1.07 -2.94
C TRP A 94 0.77 0.06 -2.07
N LEU A 95 2.09 0.09 -1.86
CA LEU A 95 2.76 1.02 -0.94
C LEU A 95 3.24 2.28 -1.66
N TRP A 96 2.80 3.43 -1.17
CA TRP A 96 3.15 4.76 -1.66
C TRP A 96 3.55 5.65 -0.49
N THR A 97 4.04 6.86 -0.76
CA THR A 97 4.41 7.82 0.28
C THR A 97 4.05 9.25 -0.14
N LEU A 98 3.87 10.15 0.82
CA LEU A 98 3.79 11.60 0.57
C LEU A 98 5.18 12.24 0.45
N ASP A 99 6.23 11.55 0.89
CA ASP A 99 7.60 12.06 0.88
C ASP A 99 8.33 11.63 -0.40
N ARG A 100 8.54 12.61 -1.28
CA ARG A 100 9.25 12.41 -2.53
C ARG A 100 10.71 12.02 -2.31
N GLU A 101 11.42 12.66 -1.38
CA GLU A 101 12.84 12.39 -1.14
C GLU A 101 13.02 10.96 -0.62
N TYR A 102 12.13 10.52 0.26
CA TYR A 102 12.10 9.13 0.73
C TYR A 102 11.87 8.15 -0.43
N ALA A 103 10.90 8.42 -1.32
CA ALA A 103 10.65 7.57 -2.49
C ALA A 103 11.88 7.51 -3.42
N GLU A 104 12.55 8.63 -3.68
CA GLU A 104 13.77 8.67 -4.50
C GLU A 104 14.91 7.87 -3.85
N GLN A 105 15.09 7.98 -2.53
CA GLN A 105 16.07 7.18 -1.80
C GLN A 105 15.78 5.68 -1.94
N ARG A 106 14.52 5.26 -1.77
CA ARG A 106 14.10 3.86 -1.92
C ARG A 106 14.31 3.35 -3.34
N ALA A 107 14.03 4.16 -4.36
CA ALA A 107 14.31 3.81 -5.76
C ALA A 107 15.81 3.54 -5.98
N ARG A 108 16.66 4.46 -5.53
CA ARG A 108 18.12 4.35 -5.69
C ARG A 108 18.70 3.15 -4.95
N SER A 109 18.21 2.85 -3.74
CA SER A 109 18.69 1.72 -2.95
C SER A 109 18.14 0.37 -3.42
N GLY A 110 16.94 0.35 -4.01
CA GLY A 110 16.21 -0.87 -4.37
C GLY A 110 16.33 -1.31 -5.82
N ALA A 111 16.85 -0.48 -6.72
CA ALA A 111 16.99 -0.80 -8.14
C ALA A 111 18.18 -1.73 -8.40
N THR A 112 17.91 -3.04 -8.43
CA THR A 112 18.90 -4.09 -8.68
C THR A 112 19.54 -4.02 -10.07
N ASP A 113 18.90 -3.39 -11.04
CA ASP A 113 19.38 -3.25 -12.41
C ASP A 113 20.11 -1.90 -12.68
N ASN A 114 20.37 -1.12 -11.63
CA ASN A 114 20.91 0.25 -11.68
C ASN A 114 20.07 1.22 -12.53
N ARG A 115 18.76 0.99 -12.66
CA ARG A 115 17.82 1.88 -13.35
C ARG A 115 16.69 2.30 -12.41
N PRO A 116 17.00 3.16 -11.42
CA PRO A 116 16.00 3.64 -10.47
C PRO A 116 14.92 4.46 -11.20
N LEU A 117 13.68 4.23 -10.78
CA LEU A 117 12.49 4.85 -11.32
C LEU A 117 11.65 5.41 -10.18
N LEU A 118 11.17 6.63 -10.34
CA LEU A 118 10.19 7.26 -9.48
C LEU A 118 8.84 7.29 -10.21
N ALA A 119 7.82 6.70 -9.61
CA ALA A 119 6.44 6.92 -10.01
C ALA A 119 5.87 8.09 -9.22
N VAL A 120 5.25 9.02 -9.93
CA VAL A 120 4.58 10.19 -9.37
C VAL A 120 3.13 10.16 -9.79
N VAL A 121 2.21 10.08 -8.84
CA VAL A 121 0.78 10.25 -9.08
C VAL A 121 0.40 11.64 -8.61
N SER A 122 -0.04 12.48 -9.54
CA SER A 122 -0.45 13.84 -9.23
C SER A 122 -1.95 13.95 -9.02
N SER A 123 -2.35 14.72 -8.00
CA SER A 123 -3.75 15.04 -7.71
C SER A 123 -4.65 13.82 -7.48
N LEU A 124 -4.15 12.80 -6.77
CA LEU A 124 -4.97 11.66 -6.34
C LEU A 124 -5.96 12.12 -5.27
N PRO A 125 -7.28 11.83 -5.39
CA PRO A 125 -8.24 12.10 -4.33
C PRO A 125 -7.82 11.39 -3.04
N SER A 126 -7.83 12.08 -1.90
CA SER A 126 -7.43 11.46 -0.62
C SER A 126 -8.36 10.30 -0.23
N SER A 127 -9.60 10.26 -0.72
CA SER A 127 -10.53 9.15 -0.56
C SER A 127 -10.09 7.84 -1.23
N ALA A 128 -9.16 7.90 -2.19
CA ALA A 128 -8.56 6.71 -2.80
C ALA A 128 -7.52 6.03 -1.90
N ILE A 129 -7.04 6.70 -0.85
CA ILE A 129 -6.08 6.16 0.10
C ILE A 129 -6.84 5.25 1.09
N LEU A 130 -6.49 3.97 1.09
CA LEU A 130 -7.13 2.96 1.92
C LEU A 130 -6.69 3.06 3.38
N ALA A 131 -5.41 3.35 3.60
CA ALA A 131 -4.81 3.54 4.91
C ALA A 131 -3.61 4.50 4.85
N TYR A 132 -3.39 5.21 5.96
CA TYR A 132 -2.20 5.98 6.24
C TYR A 132 -1.46 5.28 7.38
N ILE A 133 -0.16 5.05 7.21
CA ILE A 133 0.71 4.42 8.19
C ILE A 133 1.87 5.37 8.49
N GLU A 134 2.26 5.45 9.75
CA GLU A 134 3.47 6.18 10.14
C GLU A 134 4.47 5.22 10.79
N LYS A 135 5.63 5.07 10.13
CA LYS A 135 6.70 4.21 10.61
C LYS A 135 8.00 5.00 10.61
N ASP A 136 8.61 5.13 11.79
CA ASP A 136 9.88 5.87 11.98
C ASP A 136 9.86 7.31 11.42
N GLY A 137 8.70 7.98 11.50
CA GLY A 137 8.50 9.34 10.99
C GLY A 137 8.28 9.43 9.48
N ILE A 138 8.21 8.30 8.78
CA ILE A 138 7.92 8.22 7.35
C ILE A 138 6.45 7.88 7.16
N SER A 139 5.80 8.61 6.24
CA SER A 139 4.44 8.30 5.81
C SER A 139 4.45 7.16 4.80
N GLU A 140 3.67 6.12 5.06
CA GLU A 140 3.33 5.08 4.10
C GLU A 140 1.82 5.13 3.82
N LEU A 141 1.45 5.03 2.55
CA LEU A 141 0.07 5.05 2.10
C LEU A 141 -0.23 3.71 1.43
N ILE A 142 -1.35 3.11 1.79
CA ILE A 142 -1.89 1.95 1.06
C ILE A 142 -2.89 2.44 0.04
N VAL A 143 -2.64 2.17 -1.23
CA VAL A 143 -3.57 2.43 -2.33
C VAL A 143 -3.73 1.17 -3.16
N ASP A 144 -4.96 0.85 -3.55
CA ASP A 144 -5.22 -0.25 -4.48
C ASP A 144 -4.54 0.04 -5.82
N PRO A 145 -3.64 -0.83 -6.32
CA PRO A 145 -3.00 -0.67 -7.62
C PRO A 145 -4.00 -0.52 -8.76
N LEU A 146 -5.22 -1.08 -8.65
CA LEU A 146 -6.27 -0.91 -9.66
C LEU A 146 -6.77 0.55 -9.73
N THR A 147 -6.69 1.29 -8.63
CA THR A 147 -7.01 2.73 -8.58
C THR A 147 -5.94 3.59 -9.27
N ILE A 148 -4.72 3.06 -9.36
CA ILE A 148 -3.55 3.70 -9.98
C ILE A 148 -3.07 2.81 -11.15
N THR A 149 -3.89 2.70 -12.20
CA THR A 149 -3.52 1.92 -13.39
C THR A 149 -3.13 2.83 -14.55
N ILE A 150 -2.16 2.34 -15.34
CA ILE A 150 -1.68 2.97 -16.58
C ILE A 150 -2.80 2.96 -17.67
N GLU A 151 -3.79 2.07 -17.56
CA GLU A 151 -4.79 1.80 -18.60
C GLU A 151 -6.19 2.35 -18.31
N THR A 152 -6.59 2.54 -17.05
CA THR A 152 -7.92 3.05 -16.68
C THR A 152 -7.83 4.19 -15.67
N GLY A 153 -6.93 5.14 -15.90
CA GLY A 153 -6.66 6.29 -15.02
C GLY A 153 -7.89 7.16 -14.74
N ASP A 154 -8.76 6.68 -13.85
CA ASP A 154 -9.94 7.42 -13.42
C ASP A 154 -9.54 8.56 -12.47
N TYR A 155 -8.36 8.51 -11.83
CA TYR A 155 -8.01 9.42 -10.73
C TYR A 155 -6.56 9.92 -10.64
N GLY A 156 -5.75 9.93 -11.70
CA GLY A 156 -4.46 10.63 -11.62
C GLY A 156 -3.57 10.59 -12.87
N ASN A 157 -2.88 11.70 -13.11
CA ASN A 157 -1.76 11.73 -14.07
C ASN A 157 -0.56 11.03 -13.43
N ILE A 158 -0.20 9.86 -13.94
CA ILE A 158 0.98 9.11 -13.52
C ILE A 158 2.16 9.49 -14.42
N ILE A 159 3.26 9.93 -13.80
CA ILE A 159 4.51 10.23 -14.48
C ILE A 159 5.59 9.29 -13.93
N PHE A 160 6.45 8.80 -14.83
CA PHE A 160 7.62 8.02 -14.47
C PHE A 160 8.88 8.82 -14.73
N GLU A 161 9.67 9.09 -13.69
CA GLU A 161 10.91 9.84 -13.77
C GLU A 161 12.11 8.89 -13.57
N ARG A 162 13.14 9.04 -14.40
CA ARG A 162 14.42 8.33 -14.21
C ARG A 162 15.30 9.15 -13.26
N LEU A 163 15.95 8.46 -12.32
CA LEU A 163 16.77 9.06 -11.25
C LEU A 163 18.27 8.86 -11.45
#